data_AF-A0A177J7E6-F1
#
_entry.id   AF-A0A177J7E6-F1
#
_cell.length_a   1.000
_cell.length_b   1.000
_cell.length_c   1.000
_cell.angle_alpha   90.00
_cell.angle_beta   90.00
_cell.angle_gamma   90.00
#
_symmetry.space_group_name_H-M   'P 1'
#
loop_
_entity.id
_entity.type
_entity.pdbx_description
1 polymer ?
#
loop_
_entity_poly.entity_id
_entity_poly.type
_entity_poly.pdbx_seq_one_letter_code
_entity_poly.pdbx_strand_id
1 'polypeptide(L)'
;MPETVEEAKALRAWADAQDDRQAPATQGQLTKHLTFLAATLPSKSIDDDSGKMRFAVYASLLGEYGNDALAYMARRACAELDWFPTPRWGLETVQQYRAPASEKDQALALCHRFWQGRFEDFIALLKADTATQADVDAVPMQWRKIAMERGHLRWIEEEKRYVIRRPVIAEAAE
;
A
#
# COMPACT_ATOMS: atom_id res chain seq x y z
N MET A 1 17.43 3.58 5.32
CA MET A 1 17.14 2.89 4.05
C MET A 1 18.05 1.68 4.02
N PRO A 2 17.60 0.47 3.63
CA PRO A 2 18.49 -0.69 3.58
C PRO A 2 19.63 -0.38 2.60
N GLU A 3 20.86 -0.65 3.03
CA GLU A 3 22.08 -0.38 2.24
C GLU A 3 22.56 -1.65 1.53
N THR A 4 22.22 -2.81 2.09
CA THR A 4 22.62 -4.12 1.57
C THR A 4 21.42 -4.97 1.12
N VAL A 5 21.69 -5.93 0.24
CA VAL A 5 20.68 -6.91 -0.21
C VAL A 5 20.17 -7.76 0.95
N GLU A 6 21.04 -8.11 1.90
CA GLU A 6 20.66 -8.91 3.06
C GLU A 6 19.77 -8.13 4.02
N GLU A 7 20.04 -6.84 4.26
CA GLU A 7 19.14 -5.96 5.00
C GLU A 7 17.78 -5.81 4.33
N ALA A 8 17.75 -5.62 2.99
CA ALA A 8 16.48 -5.50 2.26
C ALA A 8 15.66 -6.79 2.32
N LYS A 9 16.31 -7.96 2.27
CA LYS A 9 15.64 -9.27 2.45
C LYS A 9 15.13 -9.46 3.87
N ALA A 10 15.95 -9.14 4.88
CA ALA A 10 15.58 -9.26 6.28
C ALA A 10 14.40 -8.34 6.64
N LEU A 11 14.44 -7.08 6.16
CA LEU A 11 13.37 -6.12 6.35
C LEU A 11 12.07 -6.57 5.69
N ARG A 12 12.15 -7.14 4.48
CA ARG A 12 11.00 -7.72 3.80
C ARG A 12 10.44 -8.94 4.56
N ALA A 13 11.29 -9.85 5.01
CA ALA A 13 10.87 -11.02 5.77
C ALA A 13 10.20 -10.62 7.10
N TRP A 14 10.73 -9.61 7.79
CA TRP A 14 10.10 -9.03 8.97
C TRP A 14 8.72 -8.44 8.65
N ALA A 15 8.60 -7.67 7.57
CA ALA A 15 7.35 -7.03 7.17
C ALA A 15 6.28 -8.05 6.77
N ASP A 16 6.65 -9.07 5.99
CA ASP A 16 5.75 -10.15 5.57
C ASP A 16 5.24 -10.98 6.77
N ALA A 17 6.02 -11.04 7.86
CA ALA A 17 5.63 -11.72 9.10
C ALA A 17 4.69 -10.90 10.00
N GLN A 18 4.52 -9.59 9.77
CA GLN A 18 3.61 -8.75 10.56
C GLN A 18 2.15 -8.95 10.13
N ASP A 19 1.27 -9.21 11.10
CA ASP A 19 -0.18 -9.11 10.93
C ASP A 19 -0.65 -7.73 11.41
N ASP A 20 -0.87 -6.82 10.47
CA ASP A 20 -1.30 -5.45 10.70
C ASP A 20 -2.80 -5.24 10.40
N ARG A 21 -3.56 -6.33 10.28
CA ARG A 21 -5.01 -6.25 10.07
C ARG A 21 -5.68 -5.61 11.28
N GLN A 22 -6.42 -4.53 11.02
CA GLN A 22 -7.15 -3.84 12.07
C GLN A 22 -8.27 -4.74 12.60
N ALA A 23 -8.25 -5.01 13.91
CA ALA A 23 -9.32 -5.75 14.56
C ALA A 23 -10.63 -4.94 14.53
N PRO A 24 -11.80 -5.61 14.40
CA PRO A 24 -13.08 -4.96 14.56
C PRO A 24 -13.20 -4.24 15.90
N ALA A 25 -13.88 -3.10 15.92
CA ALA A 25 -14.10 -2.36 17.16
C ALA A 25 -14.93 -3.20 18.14
N THR A 26 -14.57 -3.14 19.41
CA THR A 26 -15.40 -3.71 20.47
C THR A 26 -16.72 -2.95 20.57
N GLN A 27 -17.77 -3.62 21.04
CA GLN A 27 -19.06 -2.98 21.28
C GLN A 27 -18.93 -1.73 22.15
N GLY A 28 -18.08 -1.76 23.19
CA GLY A 28 -17.82 -0.60 24.05
C GLY A 28 -17.14 0.58 23.34
N GLN A 29 -16.26 0.33 22.37
CA GLN A 29 -15.65 1.39 21.55
C GLN A 29 -16.68 2.03 20.61
N LEU A 30 -17.51 1.22 19.95
CA LEU A 30 -18.62 1.73 19.15
C LEU A 30 -19.57 2.56 20.01
N THR A 31 -19.89 2.10 21.24
CA THR A 31 -20.72 2.88 22.16
C THR A 31 -20.14 4.25 22.43
N LYS A 32 -18.84 4.32 22.72
CA LYS A 32 -18.17 5.61 22.99
C LYS A 32 -18.29 6.58 21.82
N HIS A 33 -18.09 6.13 20.58
CA HIS A 33 -18.21 7.00 19.39
C HIS A 33 -19.64 7.49 19.16
N LEU A 34 -20.64 6.64 19.38
CA LEU A 34 -22.05 7.02 19.24
C LEU A 34 -22.52 7.95 20.37
N THR A 35 -22.08 7.71 21.61
CA THR A 35 -22.33 8.63 22.73
C THR A 35 -21.66 9.98 22.51
N PHE A 36 -20.44 9.98 21.96
CA PHE A 36 -19.76 11.22 21.57
C PHE A 36 -20.59 12.01 20.56
N LEU A 37 -21.09 11.38 19.49
CA LEU A 37 -21.96 12.02 18.51
C LEU A 37 -23.28 12.52 19.11
N ALA A 38 -23.88 11.78 20.03
CA ALA A 38 -25.13 12.18 20.68
C ALA A 38 -24.94 13.39 21.61
N ALA A 39 -23.73 13.55 22.16
CA ALA A 39 -23.38 14.68 23.01
C ALA A 39 -23.02 15.94 22.21
N THR A 40 -22.49 15.79 21.00
CA THR A 40 -22.02 16.92 20.17
C THR A 40 -23.05 17.39 19.15
N LEU A 41 -23.90 16.50 18.65
CA LEU A 41 -24.88 16.82 17.61
C LEU A 41 -26.30 16.75 18.15
N PRO A 42 -27.15 17.73 17.81
CA PRO A 42 -28.56 17.65 18.16
C PRO A 42 -29.17 16.43 17.47
N SER A 43 -30.06 15.76 18.21
CA SER A 43 -30.89 14.70 17.67
C SER A 43 -32.34 14.98 18.02
N LYS A 44 -33.26 14.57 17.13
CA LYS A 44 -34.70 14.65 17.42
C LYS A 44 -34.95 13.93 18.74
N SER A 45 -35.71 14.52 19.68
CA SER A 45 -36.00 13.89 20.97
C SER A 45 -36.56 12.48 20.74
N ILE A 46 -35.82 11.49 21.22
CA ILE A 46 -36.15 10.08 21.08
C ILE A 46 -36.50 9.59 22.49
N ASP A 47 -37.52 8.75 22.62
CA ASP A 47 -37.70 7.95 23.84
C ASP A 47 -36.54 6.95 24.00
N ASP A 48 -36.31 6.47 25.22
CA ASP A 48 -35.18 5.59 25.52
C ASP A 48 -35.16 4.32 24.67
N ASP A 49 -36.34 3.80 24.30
CA ASP A 49 -36.45 2.56 23.50
C ASP A 49 -36.09 2.77 22.03
N SER A 50 -36.51 3.88 21.41
CA SER A 50 -36.09 4.17 20.03
C SER A 50 -34.59 4.57 19.97
N GLY A 51 -34.02 5.07 21.08
CA GLY A 51 -32.58 5.28 21.23
C GLY A 51 -31.79 3.96 21.22
N LYS A 52 -32.25 2.94 21.95
CA LYS A 52 -31.64 1.59 21.96
C LYS A 52 -31.72 0.92 20.59
N MET A 53 -32.83 1.06 19.87
CA MET A 53 -32.98 0.50 18.53
C MET A 53 -32.00 1.14 17.54
N ARG A 54 -31.84 2.47 17.59
CA ARG A 54 -30.83 3.16 16.77
C ARG A 54 -29.44 2.61 17.04
N PHE A 55 -29.09 2.43 18.31
CA PHE A 55 -27.80 1.87 18.71
C PHE A 55 -27.56 0.47 18.11
N ALA A 56 -28.54 -0.41 18.22
CA ALA A 56 -28.46 -1.77 17.68
C ALA A 56 -28.23 -1.79 16.16
N VAL A 57 -28.90 -0.89 15.43
CA VAL A 57 -28.71 -0.74 13.97
C VAL A 57 -27.27 -0.33 13.66
N TYR A 58 -26.74 0.67 14.37
CA TYR A 58 -25.34 1.08 14.19
C TYR A 58 -24.36 -0.05 14.52
N ALA A 59 -24.61 -0.83 15.57
CA ALA A 59 -23.79 -1.98 15.92
C ALA A 59 -23.80 -3.07 14.85
N SER A 60 -24.95 -3.34 14.24
CA SER A 60 -25.06 -4.32 13.17
C SER A 60 -24.33 -3.90 11.89
N LEU A 61 -24.33 -2.60 11.55
CA LEU A 61 -23.77 -2.10 10.30
C LEU A 61 -22.30 -1.72 10.41
N LEU A 62 -21.87 -1.24 11.58
CA LEU A 62 -20.53 -0.70 11.78
C LEU A 62 -19.63 -1.61 12.64
N GLY A 63 -20.15 -2.72 13.18
CA GLY A 63 -19.43 -3.59 14.10
C GLY A 63 -18.18 -4.27 13.52
N GLU A 64 -18.10 -4.41 12.19
CA GLU A 64 -16.94 -5.00 11.51
C GLU A 64 -15.77 -4.01 11.34
N TYR A 65 -16.01 -2.71 11.50
CA TYR A 65 -15.00 -1.69 11.27
C TYR A 65 -14.13 -1.46 12.51
N GLY A 66 -12.85 -1.16 12.29
CA GLY A 66 -11.91 -0.88 13.35
C GLY A 66 -12.18 0.43 14.08
N ASN A 67 -11.66 0.54 15.30
CA ASN A 67 -11.87 1.71 16.17
C ASN A 67 -11.47 3.04 15.52
N ASP A 68 -10.40 3.07 14.73
CA ASP A 68 -9.93 4.32 14.11
C ASP A 68 -10.83 4.76 12.95
N ALA A 69 -11.41 3.80 12.23
CA ALA A 69 -12.38 4.08 11.18
C ALA A 69 -13.66 4.69 11.79
N LEU A 70 -14.11 4.17 12.94
CA LEU A 70 -15.23 4.75 13.69
C LEU A 70 -14.91 6.14 14.23
N ALA A 71 -13.69 6.35 14.73
CA ALA A 71 -13.23 7.66 15.18
C ALA A 71 -13.20 8.68 14.03
N TYR A 72 -12.74 8.25 12.85
CA TYR A 72 -12.77 9.05 11.63
C TYR A 72 -14.21 9.45 11.24
N MET A 73 -15.13 8.49 11.23
CA MET A 73 -16.55 8.74 10.97
C MET A 73 -17.13 9.75 11.97
N ALA A 74 -16.86 9.57 13.27
CA ALA A 74 -17.39 10.44 14.31
C ALA A 74 -16.87 11.88 14.20
N ARG A 75 -15.57 12.06 13.92
CA ARG A 75 -14.96 13.38 13.71
C ARG A 75 -15.54 14.08 12.49
N ARG A 76 -15.73 13.35 11.38
CA ARG A 76 -16.34 13.92 10.16
C ARG A 76 -17.78 14.33 10.37
N ALA A 77 -18.56 13.54 11.11
CA ALA A 77 -19.94 13.89 11.42
C ALA A 77 -20.00 15.23 12.18
N CYS A 78 -19.14 15.44 13.18
CA CYS A 78 -19.08 16.71 13.91
C CYS A 78 -18.60 17.90 13.05
N ALA A 79 -17.82 17.64 12.00
CA ALA A 79 -17.27 18.69 11.15
C ALA A 79 -18.21 19.07 9.99
N GLU A 80 -19.01 18.13 9.50
CA GLU A 80 -19.76 18.26 8.25
C GLU A 80 -21.29 18.29 8.45
N LEU A 81 -21.81 17.86 9.60
CA LEU A 81 -23.24 17.71 9.82
C LEU A 81 -23.74 18.60 10.96
N ASP A 82 -24.89 19.22 10.75
CA ASP A 82 -25.61 19.98 11.78
C ASP A 82 -26.48 19.09 12.69
N TRP A 83 -26.70 17.83 12.30
CA TRP A 83 -27.60 16.89 12.97
C TRP A 83 -26.98 15.50 13.07
N PHE A 84 -27.44 14.72 14.07
CA PHE A 84 -26.99 13.35 14.26
C PHE A 84 -27.10 12.52 12.97
N PRO A 85 -26.02 11.82 12.54
CA PRO A 85 -25.98 11.15 11.25
C PRO A 85 -27.00 10.00 11.12
N THR A 86 -27.32 9.66 9.87
CA THR A 86 -28.05 8.41 9.58
C THR A 86 -27.07 7.23 9.49
N PRO A 87 -27.52 5.99 9.79
CA PRO A 87 -26.64 4.81 9.67
C PRO A 87 -26.04 4.63 8.27
N ARG A 88 -26.80 4.96 7.22
CA ARG A 88 -26.30 4.94 5.83
C ARG A 88 -25.15 5.90 5.63
N TRP A 89 -25.28 7.14 6.11
CA TRP A 89 -24.20 8.13 6.05
C TRP A 89 -22.97 7.63 6.82
N GLY A 90 -23.16 7.05 8.00
CA GLY A 90 -22.06 6.46 8.77
C GLY A 90 -21.31 5.37 8.00
N LEU A 91 -22.04 4.48 7.33
CA LEU A 91 -21.47 3.42 6.51
C LEU A 91 -20.68 3.99 5.31
N GLU A 92 -21.25 4.95 4.59
CA GLU A 92 -20.60 5.58 3.44
C GLU A 92 -19.31 6.31 3.84
N THR A 93 -19.32 6.98 4.99
CA THR A 93 -18.17 7.70 5.50
C THR A 93 -17.09 6.74 6.00
N VAL A 94 -17.45 5.68 6.75
CA VAL A 94 -16.44 4.75 7.28
C VAL A 94 -15.74 3.98 6.15
N GLN A 95 -16.41 3.68 5.04
CA GLN A 95 -15.82 3.03 3.86
C GLN A 95 -14.78 3.92 3.13
N GLN A 96 -14.85 5.23 3.31
CA GLN A 96 -13.87 6.17 2.78
C GLN A 96 -12.60 6.23 3.63
N TYR A 97 -12.63 5.67 4.84
CA TYR A 97 -11.46 5.64 5.71
C TYR A 97 -10.30 4.91 5.03
N ARG A 98 -9.12 5.51 5.11
CA ARG A 98 -7.86 4.89 4.73
C ARG A 98 -6.96 4.94 5.96
N ALA A 99 -6.54 3.76 6.41
CA ALA A 99 -5.59 3.67 7.51
C ALA A 99 -4.29 4.38 7.11
N PRO A 100 -3.62 5.07 8.06
CA PRO A 100 -2.28 5.54 7.81
C PRO A 100 -1.36 4.37 7.49
N ALA A 101 -0.34 4.60 6.66
CA ALA A 101 0.62 3.58 6.28
C ALA A 101 1.27 2.94 7.51
N SER A 102 1.11 1.63 7.66
CA SER A 102 1.65 0.88 8.79
C SER A 102 3.19 0.84 8.72
N GLU A 103 3.87 0.47 9.80
CA GLU A 103 5.32 0.26 9.77
C GLU A 103 5.71 -0.83 8.76
N LYS A 104 4.85 -1.83 8.58
CA LYS A 104 4.97 -2.85 7.53
C LYS A 104 4.90 -2.22 6.14
N ASP A 105 3.93 -1.36 5.87
CA ASP A 105 3.82 -0.66 4.58
C ASP A 105 5.07 0.18 4.30
N GLN A 106 5.56 0.88 5.32
CA GLN A 106 6.77 1.70 5.22
C GLN A 106 8.01 0.83 4.93
N ALA A 107 8.15 -0.30 5.62
CA ALA A 107 9.23 -1.26 5.38
C ALA A 107 9.19 -1.84 3.97
N LEU A 108 8.00 -2.25 3.49
CA LEU A 108 7.81 -2.73 2.12
C LEU A 108 8.12 -1.64 1.08
N ALA A 109 7.73 -0.40 1.33
CA ALA A 109 8.05 0.74 0.47
C ALA A 109 9.57 1.00 0.41
N LEU A 110 10.29 0.89 1.53
CA LEU A 110 11.74 1.00 1.57
C LEU A 110 12.42 -0.13 0.79
N CYS A 111 11.97 -1.37 0.95
CA CYS A 111 12.45 -2.51 0.17
C CYS A 111 12.21 -2.30 -1.33
N HIS A 112 11.03 -1.82 -1.70
CA HIS A 112 10.71 -1.51 -3.10
C HIS A 112 11.65 -0.43 -3.66
N ARG A 113 11.87 0.67 -2.93
CA ARG A 113 12.80 1.74 -3.35
C ARG A 113 14.22 1.24 -3.54
N PHE A 114 14.70 0.37 -2.66
CA PHE A 114 16.03 -0.23 -2.78
C PHE A 114 16.18 -1.05 -4.07
N TRP A 115 15.23 -1.96 -4.34
CA TRP A 115 15.28 -2.79 -5.54
C TRP A 115 15.08 -1.98 -6.83
N GLN A 116 14.22 -0.97 -6.78
CA GLN A 116 14.01 -0.04 -7.89
C GLN A 116 15.31 0.72 -8.21
N GLY A 117 16.01 1.25 -7.21
CA GLY A 117 17.29 1.94 -7.41
C GLY A 117 18.34 1.01 -8.06
N ARG A 118 18.49 -0.21 -7.55
CA ARG A 118 19.42 -1.19 -8.15
C ARG A 118 19.05 -1.56 -9.60
N PHE A 119 17.76 -1.61 -9.91
CA PHE A 119 17.31 -1.85 -11.28
C PHE A 119 17.62 -0.65 -12.18
N GLU A 120 17.39 0.57 -11.70
CA GLU A 120 17.71 1.80 -12.41
C GLU A 120 19.22 1.92 -12.69
N ASP A 121 20.06 1.57 -11.72
CA ASP A 121 21.52 1.51 -11.89
C ASP A 121 21.92 0.50 -12.98
N PHE A 122 21.33 -0.69 -12.97
CA PHE A 122 21.57 -1.69 -14.01
C PHE A 122 21.17 -1.21 -15.41
N ILE A 123 20.00 -0.56 -15.53
CA ILE A 123 19.56 0.03 -16.80
C ILE A 123 20.48 1.19 -17.21
N ALA A 124 20.98 1.98 -16.27
CA ALA A 124 21.93 3.05 -16.54
C ALA A 124 23.26 2.51 -17.08
N LEU A 125 23.79 1.42 -16.51
CA LEU A 125 24.98 0.73 -17.02
C LEU A 125 24.78 0.21 -18.46
N LEU A 126 23.61 -0.35 -18.75
CA LEU A 126 23.27 -0.80 -20.10
C LEU A 126 23.15 0.36 -21.10
N LYS A 127 22.65 1.52 -20.67
CA LYS A 127 22.57 2.73 -21.51
C LYS A 127 23.93 3.38 -21.74
N ALA A 128 24.84 3.26 -20.78
CA ALA A 128 26.20 3.80 -20.85
C ALA A 128 27.17 2.90 -21.62
N ASP A 129 26.72 1.73 -22.12
CA ASP A 129 27.55 0.70 -22.77
C ASP A 129 28.74 0.20 -21.91
N THR A 130 28.68 0.41 -20.59
CA THR A 130 29.71 -0.04 -19.62
C THR A 130 29.36 -1.36 -18.95
N ALA A 131 28.14 -1.85 -19.12
CA ALA A 131 27.72 -3.15 -18.61
C ALA A 131 28.52 -4.29 -19.26
N THR A 132 28.97 -5.25 -18.45
CA THR A 132 29.59 -6.48 -18.91
C THR A 132 28.55 -7.60 -18.98
N GLN A 133 28.88 -8.66 -19.72
CA GLN A 133 28.01 -9.83 -19.77
C GLN A 133 27.85 -10.50 -18.39
N ALA A 134 28.88 -10.44 -17.54
CA ALA A 134 28.79 -10.92 -16.16
C ALA A 134 27.75 -10.15 -15.34
N ASP A 135 27.61 -8.83 -15.57
CA ASP A 135 26.59 -8.00 -14.90
C ASP A 135 25.17 -8.41 -15.33
N VAL A 136 24.97 -8.72 -16.61
CA VAL A 136 23.68 -9.22 -17.13
C VAL A 136 23.35 -10.59 -16.53
N ASP A 137 24.33 -11.45 -16.33
CA ASP A 137 24.12 -12.78 -15.75
C ASP A 137 24.00 -12.81 -14.23
N ALA A 138 24.41 -11.75 -13.55
CA ALA A 138 24.23 -11.59 -12.11
C ALA A 138 22.82 -11.13 -11.73
N VAL A 139 22.09 -10.45 -12.62
CA VAL A 139 20.75 -9.89 -12.30
C VAL A 139 19.61 -10.89 -12.50
N PRO A 140 18.46 -10.71 -11.81
CA PRO A 140 17.29 -11.59 -11.97
C PRO A 140 16.74 -11.65 -13.40
N MET A 141 16.14 -12.79 -13.76
CA MET A 141 15.57 -13.04 -15.09
C MET A 141 14.55 -11.98 -15.52
N GLN A 142 13.70 -11.51 -14.59
CA GLN A 142 12.71 -10.47 -14.88
C GLN A 142 13.38 -9.17 -15.35
N TRP A 143 14.51 -8.79 -14.78
CA TRP A 143 15.25 -7.58 -15.19
C TRP A 143 15.82 -7.72 -16.59
N ARG A 144 16.36 -8.90 -16.93
CA ARG A 144 16.86 -9.21 -18.27
C ARG A 144 15.74 -9.15 -19.31
N LYS A 145 14.57 -9.69 -18.98
CA LYS A 145 13.39 -9.63 -19.86
C LYS A 145 12.97 -8.18 -20.12
N ILE A 146 12.87 -7.35 -19.09
CA ILE A 146 12.54 -5.93 -19.23
C ILE A 146 13.61 -5.19 -20.05
N ALA A 147 14.89 -5.46 -19.82
CA ALA A 147 15.98 -4.85 -20.56
C ALA A 147 15.99 -5.28 -22.05
N MET A 148 15.58 -6.52 -22.36
CA MET A 148 15.37 -6.99 -23.73
C MET A 148 14.18 -6.29 -24.39
N GLU A 149 13.04 -6.20 -23.72
CA GLU A 149 11.85 -5.48 -24.23
C GLU A 149 12.15 -3.99 -24.50
N ARG A 150 13.04 -3.39 -23.70
CA ARG A 150 13.56 -2.04 -23.89
C ARG A 150 14.65 -1.93 -24.96
N GLY A 151 15.05 -3.04 -25.60
CA GLY A 151 15.99 -3.07 -26.70
C GLY A 151 17.48 -3.06 -26.31
N HIS A 152 17.82 -3.12 -25.02
CA HIS A 152 19.20 -3.14 -24.52
C HIS A 152 19.85 -4.52 -24.61
N LEU A 153 19.05 -5.59 -24.47
CA LEU A 153 19.51 -6.98 -24.57
C LEU A 153 18.85 -7.68 -25.76
N ARG A 154 19.50 -8.73 -26.28
CA ARG A 154 18.93 -9.68 -27.24
C ARG A 154 18.98 -11.09 -26.68
N TRP A 155 17.99 -11.90 -27.04
CA TRP A 155 18.00 -13.33 -26.76
C TRP A 155 18.72 -14.07 -27.88
N ILE A 156 19.71 -14.90 -27.53
CA ILE A 156 20.33 -15.86 -28.46
C ILE A 156 19.77 -17.24 -28.15
N GLU A 157 19.04 -17.81 -29.11
CA GLU A 157 18.37 -19.10 -28.96
C GLU A 157 19.35 -20.28 -28.87
N GLU A 158 20.45 -20.23 -29.62
CA GLU A 158 21.52 -21.25 -29.62
C GLU A 158 22.19 -21.40 -28.25
N GLU A 159 22.44 -20.26 -27.57
CA GLU A 159 23.08 -20.22 -26.25
C GLU A 159 22.07 -20.17 -25.10
N LYS A 160 20.77 -20.05 -25.41
CA LYS A 160 19.68 -19.80 -24.45
C LYS A 160 20.04 -18.71 -23.44
N ARG A 161 20.59 -17.58 -23.91
CA ARG A 161 21.14 -16.51 -23.06
C ARG A 161 20.77 -15.12 -23.56
N TYR A 162 20.66 -14.20 -22.61
CA TYR A 162 20.55 -12.77 -22.88
C TYR A 162 21.94 -12.18 -23.06
N VAL A 163 22.18 -11.52 -24.19
CA VAL A 163 23.43 -10.81 -24.45
C VAL A 163 23.20 -9.33 -24.74
N ILE A 164 24.18 -8.50 -24.41
CA ILE A 164 24.13 -7.06 -24.62
C ILE A 164 24.09 -6.77 -26.12
N ARG A 165 23.14 -5.93 -26.53
CA ARG A 165 23.04 -5.48 -27.92
C ARG A 165 24.05 -4.37 -28.14
N ARG A 166 25.24 -4.73 -28.64
CA ARG A 166 26.21 -3.73 -29.08
C ARG A 166 25.72 -3.07 -30.37
N PRO A 167 25.76 -1.73 -30.49
CA PRO A 167 25.59 -1.09 -31.79
C PRO A 167 26.68 -1.63 -32.71
N VAL A 168 26.30 -2.01 -33.93
CA VAL A 168 27.27 -2.25 -34.99
C VAL A 168 27.90 -0.88 -35.23
N ILE A 169 29.10 -0.66 -34.69
CA ILE A 169 29.93 0.43 -35.15
C ILE A 169 30.15 0.09 -36.62
N ALA A 170 29.48 0.84 -37.51
CA ALA A 170 29.89 0.84 -38.90
C ALA A 170 31.34 1.33 -38.84
N GLU A 171 32.29 0.40 -38.97
CA GLU A 171 33.63 0.72 -39.40
C GLU A 171 33.41 1.55 -40.66
N ALA A 172 33.62 2.86 -40.54
CA ALA A 172 33.70 3.74 -41.67
C ALA A 172 34.85 3.18 -42.50
N ALA A 173 34.47 2.44 -43.54
CA ALA A 173 35.35 1.98 -44.58
C ALA A 173 36.04 3.22 -45.19
N GLU A 174 37.37 3.15 -45.20
CA GLU A 174 38.35 3.87 -46.02
C GLU A 174 38.23 5.38 -46.20
#